data_AF-A0A7C3U622-F1
#
_entry.id   AF-A0A7C3U622-F1
#
_cell.length_a   1.000
_cell.length_b   1.000
_cell.length_c   1.000
_cell.angle_alpha   90.00
_cell.angle_beta   90.00
_cell.angle_gamma   90.00
#
_symmetry.space_group_name_H-M   'P 1'
#
loop_
_entity.id
_entity.type
_entity.pdbx_description
1 polymer ?
#
loop_
_entity_poly.entity_id
_entity_poly.type
_entity_poly.pdbx_seq_one_letter_code
_entity_poly.pdbx_strand_id
1 'polypeptide(L)'
;MALLVTTLGPKSAHDLGMILPHEHIFTDLRRWHEPGYAQADLSSVVGLMAPELERARAVGVTAIVECTPVGVGRRADIVKAVSLAASFPLVVPTGIYREPWIPPWARRATEDDLCAWMQGELLGQIEQSGVQAGFIKLSASDDGLTDCEAKILRAAARAAA
;
A
#
# COMPACT_ATOMS: atom_id res chain seq x y z
N MET A 1 1.34 22.87 -7.70
CA MET A 1 1.89 22.47 -6.39
C MET A 1 1.83 20.96 -6.27
N ALA A 2 2.87 20.32 -5.75
CA ALA A 2 2.84 18.88 -5.48
C ALA A 2 1.87 18.59 -4.33
N LEU A 3 1.09 17.51 -4.48
CA LEU A 3 0.14 17.03 -3.48
C LEU A 3 0.48 15.58 -3.13
N LEU A 4 0.38 15.23 -1.86
CA LEU A 4 0.47 13.85 -1.38
C LEU A 4 -0.93 13.23 -1.36
N VAL A 5 -1.15 12.18 -2.14
CA VAL A 5 -2.43 11.44 -2.14
C VAL A 5 -2.54 10.62 -0.85
N THR A 6 -3.64 10.77 -0.11
CA THR A 6 -3.89 10.03 1.13
C THR A 6 -5.32 9.49 1.16
N THR A 7 -5.58 8.57 2.09
CA THR A 7 -6.93 8.06 2.42
C THR A 7 -7.94 9.14 2.80
N LEU A 8 -7.49 10.33 3.23
CA LEU A 8 -8.32 11.49 3.58
C LEU A 8 -8.23 12.61 2.54
N GLY A 9 -7.92 12.24 1.29
CA GLY A 9 -7.74 13.18 0.18
C GLY A 9 -6.31 13.73 0.09
N PRO A 10 -6.06 14.60 -0.91
CA PRO A 10 -4.74 15.16 -1.14
C PRO A 10 -4.30 16.09 0.01
N LYS A 11 -3.01 16.07 0.33
CA LYS A 11 -2.36 16.95 1.31
C LYS A 11 -1.28 17.79 0.64
N SER A 12 -1.30 19.09 0.90
CA SER A 12 -0.25 20.01 0.47
C SER A 12 0.92 19.98 1.45
N ALA A 13 2.04 20.63 1.08
CA ALA A 13 3.17 20.80 1.99
C ALA A 13 2.81 21.60 3.26
N HIS A 14 1.76 22.43 3.22
CA HIS A 14 1.28 23.16 4.41
C HIS A 14 0.48 22.25 5.37
N ASP A 15 -0.14 21.19 4.85
CA ASP A 15 -0.90 20.23 5.65
C ASP A 15 -0.01 19.19 6.33
N LEU A 16 1.29 19.16 6.00
CA LEU A 16 2.23 18.12 6.38
C LEU A 16 3.36 18.67 7.26
N GLY A 17 3.69 17.92 8.30
CA GLY A 17 4.85 18.06 9.18
C GLY A 17 5.70 16.78 9.11
N MET A 18 5.87 16.09 10.25
CA MET A 18 6.64 14.84 10.28
C MET A 18 5.88 13.72 9.56
N ILE A 19 6.56 13.02 8.66
CA ILE A 19 6.04 11.86 7.92
C ILE A 19 6.86 10.64 8.31
N LEU A 20 6.20 9.55 8.67
CA LEU A 20 6.86 8.24 8.77
C LEU A 20 6.78 7.56 7.39
N PRO A 21 7.92 7.37 6.69
CA PRO A 21 7.90 7.00 5.28
C PRO A 21 7.77 5.49 5.01
N HIS A 22 7.76 4.65 6.04
CA HIS A 22 7.68 3.20 5.86
C HIS A 22 7.14 2.48 7.10
N GLU A 23 5.82 2.32 7.15
CA GLU A 23 5.13 1.62 8.23
C GLU A 23 4.14 0.58 7.68
N HIS A 24 3.57 -0.25 8.54
CA HIS A 24 2.53 -1.22 8.18
C HIS A 24 1.32 -1.06 9.10
N ILE A 25 0.16 -0.73 8.51
CA ILE A 25 -1.10 -0.59 9.24
C ILE A 25 -1.83 -1.93 9.31
N PHE A 26 -1.81 -2.67 8.21
CA PHE A 26 -2.28 -4.03 8.12
C PHE A 26 -1.39 -4.79 7.14
N THR A 27 -0.79 -5.88 7.59
CA THR A 27 0.06 -6.75 6.76
C THR A 27 -0.22 -8.20 7.12
N ASP A 28 -0.02 -9.08 6.16
CA ASP A 28 -0.14 -10.52 6.34
C ASP A 28 0.92 -11.24 5.51
N LEU A 29 1.88 -11.85 6.19
CA LEU A 29 2.99 -12.55 5.54
C LEU A 29 2.66 -14.00 5.17
N ARG A 30 1.42 -14.44 5.36
CA ARG A 30 0.93 -15.67 4.74
C ARG A 30 0.97 -15.55 3.21
N ARG A 31 1.10 -16.66 2.52
CA ARG A 31 0.95 -16.73 1.06
C ARG A 31 -0.52 -16.67 0.68
N TRP A 32 -0.82 -16.15 -0.51
CA TRP A 32 -2.18 -15.94 -1.02
C TRP A 32 -3.11 -17.17 -1.01
N HIS A 33 -2.56 -18.38 -0.90
CA HIS A 33 -3.31 -19.64 -0.89
C HIS A 33 -3.51 -20.22 0.51
N GLU A 34 -2.89 -19.62 1.53
CA GLU A 34 -2.97 -20.11 2.90
C GLU A 34 -4.30 -19.68 3.54
N PRO A 35 -4.95 -20.57 4.32
CA PRO A 35 -6.21 -20.24 4.98
C PRO A 35 -6.11 -18.95 5.82
N GLY A 36 -7.10 -18.08 5.63
CA GLY A 36 -7.21 -16.82 6.35
C GLY A 36 -6.32 -15.69 5.84
N TYR A 37 -5.57 -15.86 4.74
CA TYR A 37 -4.77 -14.79 4.15
C TYR A 37 -5.59 -13.50 3.94
N ALA A 38 -5.05 -12.38 4.43
CA ALA A 38 -5.64 -11.05 4.40
C ALA A 38 -7.04 -10.94 5.04
N GLN A 39 -7.45 -11.91 5.86
CA GLN A 39 -8.67 -11.87 6.64
C GLN A 39 -8.40 -11.29 8.02
N ALA A 40 -9.22 -10.32 8.42
CA ALA A 40 -9.23 -9.76 9.75
C ALA A 40 -10.62 -9.21 10.08
N ASP A 41 -10.95 -9.21 11.35
CA ASP A 41 -12.08 -8.43 11.85
C ASP A 41 -11.72 -6.95 11.85
N LEU A 42 -12.52 -6.14 11.13
CA LEU A 42 -12.24 -4.72 10.95
C LEU A 42 -12.20 -3.96 12.27
N SER A 43 -13.10 -4.29 13.19
CA SER A 43 -13.20 -3.61 14.49
C SER A 43 -11.96 -3.86 15.35
N SER A 44 -11.41 -5.07 15.28
CA SER A 44 -10.17 -5.46 15.95
C SER A 44 -8.96 -4.70 15.39
N VAL A 45 -8.85 -4.56 14.06
CA VAL A 45 -7.75 -3.78 13.45
C VAL A 45 -7.85 -2.30 13.82
N VAL A 46 -9.04 -1.71 13.75
CA VAL A 46 -9.27 -0.32 14.16
C VAL A 46 -8.94 -0.12 15.63
N GLY A 47 -9.41 -1.01 16.51
CA GLY A 47 -9.16 -0.94 17.95
C GLY A 47 -7.67 -1.04 18.31
N LEU A 48 -6.90 -1.82 17.55
CA LEU A 48 -5.45 -1.91 17.71
C LEU A 48 -4.71 -0.68 17.17
N MET A 49 -5.06 -0.23 15.96
CA MET A 49 -4.26 0.78 15.26
C MET A 49 -4.60 2.22 15.66
N ALA A 50 -5.84 2.53 16.04
CA ALA A 50 -6.22 3.90 16.39
C ALA A 50 -5.35 4.47 17.53
N PRO A 51 -5.11 3.76 18.66
CA PRO A 51 -4.20 4.25 19.71
C PRO A 51 -2.76 4.49 19.23
N GLU A 52 -2.24 3.72 18.29
CA GLU A 52 -0.89 3.93 17.75
C GLU A 52 -0.82 5.20 16.88
N LEU A 53 -1.85 5.45 16.08
CA LEU A 53 -1.96 6.68 15.28
C LEU A 53 -2.14 7.93 16.16
N GLU A 54 -2.85 7.80 17.29
CA GLU A 54 -2.93 8.84 18.31
C GLU A 54 -1.55 9.17 18.90
N ARG A 55 -0.76 8.15 19.24
CA ARG A 55 0.62 8.34 19.75
C ARG A 55 1.52 9.00 18.71
N ALA A 56 1.43 8.57 17.45
CA ALA A 56 2.17 9.18 16.35
C ALA A 56 1.80 10.66 16.19
N ARG A 57 0.51 10.99 16.23
CA ARG A 57 0.04 12.38 16.18
C ARG A 57 0.53 13.21 17.37
N ALA A 58 0.53 12.64 18.58
CA ALA A 58 0.97 13.32 19.79
C ALA A 58 2.45 13.76 19.74
N VAL A 59 3.28 13.10 18.93
CA VAL A 59 4.68 13.46 18.69
C VAL A 59 4.91 14.26 17.40
N GLY A 60 3.82 14.74 16.77
CA GLY A 60 3.89 15.63 15.60
C GLY A 60 3.89 14.95 14.23
N VAL A 61 3.64 13.62 14.16
CA VAL A 61 3.43 12.96 12.87
C VAL A 61 2.11 13.41 12.27
N THR A 62 2.14 13.86 11.02
CA THR A 62 0.96 14.33 10.29
C THR A 62 0.49 13.37 9.21
N ALA A 63 1.34 12.46 8.75
CA ALA A 63 0.99 11.42 7.78
C ALA A 63 1.91 10.20 7.94
N ILE A 64 1.41 9.03 7.56
CA ILE A 64 2.17 7.78 7.53
C ILE A 64 2.06 7.16 6.15
N VAL A 65 3.18 6.65 5.64
CA VAL A 65 3.22 5.85 4.41
C VAL A 65 3.10 4.38 4.79
N GLU A 66 1.94 3.81 4.46
CA GLU A 66 1.61 2.40 4.63
C GLU A 66 2.25 1.62 3.47
N CYS A 67 3.07 0.62 3.77
CA CYS A 67 4.01 0.01 2.84
C CYS A 67 3.70 -1.47 2.51
N THR A 68 2.44 -1.89 2.60
CA THR A 68 2.00 -3.26 2.32
C THR A 68 1.48 -3.40 0.89
N PRO A 69 2.29 -3.90 -0.07
CA PRO A 69 1.85 -4.14 -1.44
C PRO A 69 1.06 -5.44 -1.58
N VAL A 70 0.59 -5.73 -2.81
CA VAL A 70 0.02 -7.04 -3.13
C VAL A 70 1.04 -8.15 -2.83
N GLY A 71 0.54 -9.26 -2.27
CA GLY A 71 1.34 -10.43 -1.92
C GLY A 71 1.54 -10.58 -0.41
N VAL A 72 1.51 -9.48 0.34
CA VAL A 72 1.68 -9.46 1.80
C VAL A 72 0.49 -8.84 2.54
N GLY A 73 -0.71 -9.06 2.02
CA GLY A 73 -1.95 -8.72 2.72
C GLY A 73 -2.49 -7.31 2.50
N ARG A 74 -2.15 -6.62 1.40
CA ARG A 74 -2.71 -5.30 1.09
C ARG A 74 -4.24 -5.27 1.19
N ARG A 75 -4.76 -4.43 2.09
CA ARG A 75 -6.20 -4.19 2.31
C ARG A 75 -6.49 -2.70 2.43
N ALA A 76 -6.63 -2.03 1.29
CA ALA A 76 -6.88 -0.59 1.22
C ALA A 76 -8.19 -0.18 1.92
N ASP A 77 -9.19 -1.07 1.94
CA ASP A 77 -10.45 -0.89 2.67
C ASP A 77 -10.25 -0.88 4.20
N ILE A 78 -9.41 -1.79 4.73
CA ILE A 78 -9.05 -1.80 6.16
C ILE A 78 -8.26 -0.53 6.50
N VAL A 79 -7.26 -0.17 5.70
CA VAL A 79 -6.44 1.02 5.91
C VAL A 79 -7.30 2.28 5.90
N LYS A 80 -8.27 2.38 4.99
CA LYS A 80 -9.25 3.48 4.95
C LYS A 80 -10.10 3.54 6.21
N ALA A 81 -10.61 2.41 6.70
CA ALA A 81 -11.41 2.37 7.92
C ALA A 81 -10.62 2.84 9.14
N VAL A 82 -9.36 2.39 9.28
CA VAL A 82 -8.44 2.84 10.33
C VAL A 82 -8.20 4.35 10.23
N SER A 83 -7.91 4.84 9.02
CA SER A 83 -7.68 6.27 8.76
C SER A 83 -8.89 7.13 9.14
N LEU A 84 -10.10 6.72 8.75
CA LEU A 84 -11.33 7.42 9.08
C LEU A 84 -11.60 7.43 10.58
N ALA A 85 -11.43 6.28 11.25
CA ALA A 85 -11.65 6.18 12.69
C ALA A 85 -10.68 7.05 13.50
N ALA A 86 -9.41 7.15 13.09
CA ALA A 86 -8.39 7.95 13.76
C ALA A 86 -8.31 9.41 13.27
N SER A 87 -9.08 9.78 12.25
CA SER A 87 -8.92 11.06 11.51
C SER A 87 -7.48 11.34 11.10
N PHE A 88 -6.75 10.31 10.68
CA PHE A 88 -5.31 10.36 10.42
C PHE A 88 -5.02 9.97 8.95
N PRO A 89 -4.32 10.79 8.15
CA PRO A 89 -4.10 10.51 6.73
C PRO A 89 -3.01 9.46 6.53
N LEU A 90 -3.31 8.47 5.69
CA LEU A 90 -2.41 7.36 5.35
C LEU A 90 -2.18 7.34 3.83
N VAL A 91 -0.94 7.10 3.41
CA VAL A 91 -0.57 6.93 1.99
C VAL A 91 -0.52 5.44 1.69
N VAL A 92 -1.27 4.98 0.69
CA VAL A 92 -1.43 3.54 0.37
C VAL A 92 -0.70 3.18 -0.93
N PRO A 93 -0.08 1.99 -1.04
CA PRO A 93 0.70 1.61 -2.22
C PRO A 93 -0.12 0.88 -3.29
N THR A 94 0.28 1.09 -4.54
CA THR A 94 0.19 0.04 -5.57
C THR A 94 1.47 -0.79 -5.59
N GLY A 95 1.56 -1.79 -6.47
CA GLY A 95 2.72 -2.66 -6.63
C GLY A 95 2.62 -3.98 -5.88
N ILE A 96 3.69 -4.77 -5.97
CA ILE A 96 3.72 -6.20 -5.61
C ILE A 96 5.00 -6.51 -4.84
N TYR A 97 4.88 -7.37 -3.83
CA TYR A 97 6.02 -7.89 -3.07
C TYR A 97 6.87 -8.87 -3.90
N ARG A 98 7.93 -9.40 -3.27
CA ARG A 98 8.89 -10.32 -3.89
C ARG A 98 8.46 -11.78 -3.81
N GLU A 99 9.26 -12.67 -4.39
CA GLU A 99 9.13 -14.12 -4.18
C GLU A 99 9.26 -14.52 -2.69
N PRO A 100 8.53 -15.53 -2.20
CA PRO A 100 7.51 -16.33 -2.89
C PRO A 100 6.08 -15.77 -2.76
N TRP A 101 5.90 -14.46 -2.51
CA TRP A 101 4.60 -13.81 -2.30
C TRP A 101 3.97 -13.20 -3.56
N ILE A 102 4.65 -13.26 -4.72
CA ILE A 102 4.08 -12.84 -6.00
C ILE A 102 2.90 -13.75 -6.39
N PRO A 103 1.67 -13.21 -6.52
CA PRO A 103 0.48 -14.00 -6.79
C PRO A 103 0.44 -14.54 -8.24
N PRO A 104 -0.34 -15.61 -8.51
CA PRO A 104 -0.34 -16.26 -9.82
C PRO A 104 -0.76 -15.36 -10.99
N TRP A 105 -1.65 -14.38 -10.75
CA TRP A 105 -2.07 -13.45 -11.78
C TRP A 105 -0.91 -12.55 -12.24
N ALA A 106 -0.08 -12.08 -11.31
CA ALA A 106 1.05 -11.20 -11.61
C ALA A 106 2.17 -11.93 -12.35
N ARG A 107 2.33 -13.24 -12.08
CA ARG A 107 3.24 -14.10 -12.84
C ARG A 107 2.82 -14.21 -14.30
N ARG A 108 1.51 -14.38 -14.55
CA ARG A 108 0.94 -14.52 -15.90
C ARG A 108 0.82 -13.19 -16.66
N ALA A 109 0.63 -12.08 -15.95
CA ALA A 109 0.49 -10.75 -16.53
C ALA A 109 1.74 -10.36 -17.33
N THR A 110 1.54 -9.66 -18.44
CA THR A 110 2.64 -9.02 -19.18
C THR A 110 3.16 -7.79 -18.42
N GLU A 111 4.29 -7.25 -18.85
CA GLU A 111 4.80 -5.98 -18.31
C GLU A 111 3.80 -4.83 -18.56
N ASP A 112 3.14 -4.82 -19.71
CA ASP A 112 2.12 -3.82 -20.07
C ASP A 112 0.88 -3.93 -19.20
N ASP A 113 0.40 -5.15 -18.93
CA ASP A 113 -0.74 -5.37 -18.02
C ASP A 113 -0.44 -4.85 -16.61
N LEU A 114 0.78 -5.12 -16.11
CA LEU A 114 1.22 -4.67 -14.79
C LEU A 114 1.35 -3.14 -14.73
N CYS A 115 1.91 -2.53 -15.78
CA CYS A 115 2.03 -1.09 -15.89
C CYS A 115 0.65 -0.42 -15.88
N ALA A 116 -0.27 -0.90 -16.73
CA ALA A 116 -1.62 -0.39 -16.84
C ALA A 116 -2.40 -0.56 -15.52
N TRP A 117 -2.23 -1.70 -14.83
CA TRP A 117 -2.84 -1.94 -13.53
C TRP A 117 -2.34 -0.95 -12.47
N MET A 118 -1.02 -0.75 -12.34
CA MET A 118 -0.46 0.23 -11.39
C MET A 118 -0.91 1.66 -11.71
N GLN A 119 -0.90 2.06 -12.99
CA GLN A 119 -1.41 3.37 -13.40
C GLN A 119 -2.90 3.55 -13.10
N GLY A 120 -3.70 2.50 -13.29
CA GLY A 120 -5.12 2.52 -12.94
C GLY A 120 -5.36 2.79 -11.44
N GLU A 121 -4.53 2.23 -10.56
CA GLU A 121 -4.62 2.49 -9.11
C GLU A 121 -4.05 3.86 -8.71
N LEU A 122 -3.03 4.35 -9.43
CA LEU A 122 -2.41 5.67 -9.21
C LEU A 122 -3.29 6.84 -9.71
N LEU A 123 -4.09 6.63 -10.75
CA LEU A 123 -4.96 7.65 -11.36
C LEU A 123 -6.45 7.47 -11.00
N GLY A 124 -6.80 6.32 -10.44
CA GLY A 124 -8.16 5.95 -10.07
C GLY A 124 -8.22 5.47 -8.62
N GLN A 125 -8.82 4.30 -8.41
CA GLN A 125 -8.95 3.71 -7.09
C GLN A 125 -8.49 2.25 -7.10
N ILE A 126 -7.97 1.80 -5.97
CA ILE A 126 -7.65 0.41 -5.69
C ILE A 126 -8.97 -0.35 -5.56
N GLU A 127 -9.26 -1.20 -6.55
CA GLU A 127 -10.46 -2.04 -6.59
C GLU A 127 -11.77 -1.24 -6.34
N GLN A 128 -12.57 -1.63 -5.36
CA GLN A 128 -13.80 -0.95 -4.96
C GLN A 128 -13.65 -0.20 -3.62
N SER A 129 -12.42 0.01 -3.14
CA SER A 129 -12.15 0.62 -1.82
C SER A 129 -12.43 2.13 -1.77
N GLY A 130 -12.44 2.79 -2.93
CA GLY A 130 -12.44 4.25 -3.01
C GLY A 130 -11.19 4.88 -2.39
N VAL A 131 -10.04 4.20 -2.47
CA VAL A 131 -8.71 4.71 -2.09
C VAL A 131 -7.85 4.76 -3.35
N GLN A 132 -7.24 5.92 -3.62
CA GLN A 132 -6.23 6.07 -4.68
C GLN A 132 -4.85 5.72 -4.11
N ALA A 133 -4.04 4.98 -4.88
CA ALA A 133 -2.66 4.73 -4.51
C ALA A 133 -1.83 6.02 -4.57
N GLY A 134 -0.99 6.26 -3.57
CA GLY A 134 -0.12 7.44 -3.54
C GLY A 134 1.32 7.19 -4.00
N PHE A 135 1.71 5.92 -4.11
CA PHE A 135 3.05 5.51 -4.53
C PHE A 135 3.08 4.05 -4.98
N ILE A 136 4.20 3.62 -5.55
CA ILE A 136 4.45 2.22 -5.92
C ILE A 136 5.43 1.60 -4.92
N LYS A 137 5.05 0.48 -4.30
CA LYS A 137 5.90 -0.31 -3.42
C LYS A 137 6.28 -1.63 -4.11
N LEU A 138 7.57 -1.93 -4.09
CA LEU A 138 8.16 -3.14 -4.65
C LEU A 138 9.08 -3.80 -3.64
N SER A 139 9.50 -5.03 -3.93
CA SER A 139 10.50 -5.76 -3.18
C SER A 139 11.33 -6.63 -4.12
N ALA A 140 12.52 -7.03 -3.69
CA ALA A 140 13.47 -7.84 -4.44
C ALA A 140 14.01 -8.96 -3.55
N SER A 141 14.27 -10.12 -4.12
CA SER A 141 14.88 -11.23 -3.39
C SER A 141 16.35 -10.95 -3.02
N ASP A 142 16.78 -11.50 -1.88
CA ASP A 142 18.11 -11.25 -1.30
C ASP A 142 19.25 -11.77 -2.19
N ASP A 143 19.00 -12.87 -2.92
CA ASP A 143 19.94 -13.52 -3.83
C ASP A 143 19.95 -12.92 -5.25
N GLY A 144 19.27 -11.79 -5.43
CA GLY A 144 19.12 -11.10 -6.72
C GLY A 144 17.71 -11.19 -7.29
N LEU A 145 17.46 -10.39 -8.33
CA LEU A 145 16.16 -10.30 -8.98
C LEU A 145 15.86 -11.56 -9.79
N THR A 146 14.71 -12.18 -9.52
CA THR A 146 14.17 -13.18 -10.44
C THR A 146 13.64 -12.52 -11.71
N ASP A 147 13.43 -13.29 -12.79
CA ASP A 147 12.84 -12.76 -14.03
C ASP A 147 11.46 -12.14 -13.80
N CYS A 148 10.66 -12.73 -12.89
CA CYS A 148 9.34 -12.22 -12.55
C CYS A 148 9.43 -10.91 -11.76
N GLU A 149 10.35 -10.81 -10.79
CA GLU A 149 10.60 -9.57 -10.06
C GLU A 149 11.11 -8.47 -11.00
N ALA A 150 12.08 -8.77 -11.87
CA ALA A 150 12.61 -7.83 -12.84
C ALA A 150 11.53 -7.30 -13.80
N LYS A 151 10.60 -8.16 -14.26
CA LYS A 151 9.42 -7.76 -15.05
C LYS A 151 8.53 -6.78 -14.27
N ILE A 152 8.22 -7.08 -13.01
CA ILE A 152 7.39 -6.21 -12.17
C ILE A 152 8.09 -4.87 -11.93
N LEU A 153 9.40 -4.87 -11.68
CA LEU A 153 10.20 -3.66 -11.50
C LEU A 153 10.18 -2.76 -12.73
N ARG A 154 10.35 -3.31 -13.94
CA ARG A 154 10.25 -2.54 -15.20
C ARG A 154 8.85 -1.97 -15.42
N ALA A 155 7.81 -2.77 -15.19
CA ALA A 155 6.42 -2.29 -15.28
C ALA A 155 6.17 -1.12 -14.31
N ALA A 156 6.70 -1.19 -13.09
CA ALA A 156 6.56 -0.14 -12.09
C ALA A 156 7.32 1.13 -12.45
N ALA A 157 8.54 1.00 -12.97
CA ALA A 157 9.31 2.14 -13.48
C ALA A 157 8.57 2.85 -14.61
N ARG A 158 7.91 2.10 -15.51
CA ARG A 158 7.07 2.67 -16.57
C ARG A 158 5.79 3.30 -16.04
N ALA A 159 5.17 2.72 -15.02
CA ALA A 159 3.96 3.27 -14.41
C ALA A 159 4.20 4.59 -13.67
N ALA A 160 5.41 4.80 -13.16
CA ALA A 160 5.81 6.00 -12.42
C ALA A 160 6.34 7.15 -13.30
N ALA A 161 6.53 6.91 -14.60
CA ALA A 161 7.04 7.90 -15.56
C ALA A 161 5.95 8.88 -16.01
#